data_AF-A0A956CQV8-F1
#
_entry.id   AF-A0A956CQV8-F1
#
_cell.length_a   1.000
_cell.length_b   1.000
_cell.length_c   1.000
_cell.angle_alpha   90.00
_cell.angle_beta   90.00
_cell.angle_gamma   90.00
#
_symmetry.space_group_name_H-M   'P 1'
#
loop_
_entity.id
_entity.type
_entity.pdbx_description
1 polymer ?
#
loop_
_entity_poly.entity_id
_entity_poly.type
_entity_poly.pdbx_seq_one_letter_code
_entity_poly.pdbx_strand_id
1 'polypeptide(L)'
;MIERIDVAAVRVEIPTVRNAIRHWDVREALLVTVQSDDGGRGQGEASPLPGFSHETLDAARAALASAPLPWAAPTTERFEETFPRLAVPSASFAMETAFRDWWSVAHGKP
;
A
#
# COMPACT_ATOMS: atom_id res chain seq x y z
N MET A 1 -0.28 0.87 17.98
CA MET A 1 0.32 -0.28 17.26
C MET A 1 -0.64 -0.68 16.15
N ILE A 2 -0.19 -1.07 14.94
CA ILE A 2 -1.11 -1.53 13.90
C ILE A 2 -1.51 -2.97 14.16
N GLU A 3 -2.81 -3.24 14.26
CA GLU A 3 -3.38 -4.57 14.57
C GLU A 3 -4.18 -5.18 13.42
N ARG A 4 -4.61 -4.35 12.45
CA ARG A 4 -5.39 -4.82 11.31
C ARG A 4 -4.97 -4.14 10.01
N ILE A 5 -5.01 -4.92 8.93
CA ILE A 5 -4.81 -4.47 7.56
C ILE A 5 -6.03 -4.91 6.75
N ASP A 6 -6.78 -3.94 6.24
CA ASP A 6 -7.89 -4.18 5.32
C ASP A 6 -7.43 -3.87 3.88
N VAL A 7 -7.78 -4.72 2.93
CA VAL A 7 -7.37 -4.60 1.52
C VAL A 7 -8.58 -4.67 0.61
N ALA A 8 -8.84 -3.62 -0.15
CA ALA A 8 -9.93 -3.55 -1.13
C ALA A 8 -9.39 -3.43 -2.55
N ALA A 9 -9.95 -4.20 -3.49
CA ALA A 9 -9.64 -4.02 -4.91
C ALA A 9 -10.33 -2.75 -5.42
N VAL A 10 -9.61 -1.94 -6.18
CA VAL A 10 -10.16 -0.76 -6.86
C VAL A 10 -9.93 -0.93 -8.35
N ARG A 11 -10.98 -0.67 -9.13
CA ARG A 11 -10.96 -0.70 -10.59
C ARG A 11 -11.62 0.56 -11.10
N VAL A 12 -10.91 1.33 -11.93
CA VAL A 12 -11.37 2.62 -12.42
C VAL A 12 -11.23 2.67 -13.93
N GLU A 13 -12.30 3.03 -14.63
CA GLU A 13 -12.25 3.34 -16.06
C GLU A 13 -11.47 4.65 -16.28
N ILE A 14 -10.58 4.65 -17.26
CA ILE A 14 -9.76 5.80 -17.61
C ILE A 14 -9.88 6.08 -19.11
N PRO A 15 -9.63 7.32 -19.56
CA PRO A 15 -9.40 7.57 -20.99
C PRO A 15 -8.30 6.63 -21.51
N THR A 16 -8.46 6.15 -22.74
CA THR A 16 -7.47 5.25 -23.36
C THR A 16 -6.08 5.87 -23.32
N VAL A 17 -5.20 5.27 -22.54
CA VAL A 17 -3.76 5.58 -22.51
C VAL A 17 -3.00 4.48 -23.22
N ARG A 18 -1.89 4.82 -23.88
CA ARG A 18 -1.10 3.85 -24.63
C ARG A 18 0.40 4.11 -24.56
N ASN A 19 1.17 3.05 -24.71
CA ASN A 19 2.59 3.12 -25.03
C ASN A 19 2.86 2.33 -26.34
N ALA A 20 4.12 2.05 -26.65
CA ALA A 20 4.50 1.36 -27.88
C ALA A 20 3.98 -0.10 -27.99
N ILE A 21 3.61 -0.72 -26.87
CA ILE A 21 3.31 -2.15 -26.81
C ILE A 21 1.87 -2.46 -26.35
N ARG A 22 1.20 -1.54 -25.66
CA ARG A 22 -0.10 -1.76 -25.03
C ARG A 22 -0.93 -0.48 -24.95
N HIS A 23 -2.22 -0.66 -24.76
CA HIS A 23 -3.15 0.38 -24.33
C HIS A 23 -3.91 -0.10 -23.08
N TRP A 24 -4.45 0.85 -22.32
CA TRP A 24 -5.25 0.62 -21.14
C TRP A 24 -6.44 1.57 -21.13
N ASP A 25 -7.61 1.01 -20.88
CA ASP A 25 -8.86 1.75 -20.65
C ASP A 25 -9.31 1.64 -19.18
N VAL A 26 -8.54 0.89 -18.38
CA VAL A 26 -8.82 0.63 -16.98
C VAL A 26 -7.53 0.60 -16.15
N ARG A 27 -7.62 1.10 -14.91
CA ARG A 27 -6.61 0.95 -13.87
C ARG A 27 -7.12 0.10 -12.73
N GLU A 28 -6.27 -0.80 -12.27
CA GLU A 28 -6.53 -1.64 -11.11
C GLU A 28 -5.47 -1.39 -10.05
N ALA A 29 -5.91 -1.36 -8.80
CA ALA A 29 -5.07 -1.14 -7.63
C ALA A 29 -5.68 -1.83 -6.39
N LEU A 30 -4.92 -1.85 -5.30
CA LEU A 30 -5.40 -2.24 -3.98
C LEU A 30 -5.35 -1.03 -3.07
N LEU A 31 -6.49 -0.65 -2.51
CA LEU A 31 -6.56 0.30 -1.40
C LEU A 31 -6.24 -0.45 -0.11
N VAL A 32 -5.21 0.00 0.59
CA VAL A 32 -4.76 -0.56 1.87
C VAL A 32 -5.19 0.38 2.98
N THR A 33 -5.79 -0.18 4.02
CA THR A 33 -6.14 0.54 5.24
C THR A 33 -5.47 -0.16 6.41
N VAL A 34 -4.64 0.57 7.15
CA VAL A 34 -4.11 0.11 8.44
C VAL A 34 -4.96 0.67 9.57
N GLN A 35 -5.16 -0.13 10.61
CA GLN A 35 -5.86 0.30 11.83
C GLN A 35 -5.01 0.01 13.05
N SER A 36 -4.93 0.99 13.95
CA SER A 36 -4.27 0.84 15.23
C SER A 36 -5.22 0.41 16.34
N ASP A 37 -4.62 -0.17 17.38
CA ASP A 37 -5.24 -0.53 18.67
C ASP A 37 -6.00 0.63 19.36
N ASP A 38 -5.55 1.87 19.15
CA ASP A 38 -6.21 3.09 19.66
C ASP A 38 -7.29 3.65 18.72
N GLY A 39 -7.64 2.92 17.65
CA GLY A 39 -8.67 3.28 16.68
C GLY A 39 -8.20 4.24 15.57
N GLY A 40 -6.93 4.64 15.56
CA GLY A 40 -6.33 5.39 14.46
C GLY A 40 -6.35 4.62 13.14
N ARG A 41 -6.36 5.35 12.03
CA ARG A 41 -6.42 4.79 10.67
C ARG A 41 -5.45 5.51 9.74
N GLY A 42 -4.86 4.78 8.80
CA GLY A 42 -4.13 5.34 7.66
C GLY A 42 -4.38 4.57 6.37
N GLN A 43 -4.17 5.23 5.23
CA GLN A 43 -4.43 4.69 3.90
C GLN A 43 -3.21 4.74 2.99
N GLY A 44 -3.07 3.71 2.15
CA GLY A 44 -2.06 3.63 1.11
C GLY A 44 -2.60 2.85 -0.10
N GLU A 45 -1.85 2.86 -1.20
CA GLU A 45 -2.28 2.22 -2.44
C GLU A 45 -1.17 1.37 -3.05
N ALA A 46 -1.51 0.13 -3.42
CA ALA A 46 -0.66 -0.72 -4.25
C ALA A 46 -1.19 -0.73 -5.68
N SER A 47 -0.45 -0.13 -6.60
CA SER A 47 -0.86 0.02 -8.00
C SER A 47 0.16 -0.66 -8.93
N PRO A 48 0.25 -2.00 -8.93
CA PRO A 48 1.19 -2.70 -9.80
C PRO A 48 0.93 -2.37 -11.27
N LEU A 49 2.00 -2.42 -12.08
CA LEU A 49 1.98 -2.02 -13.48
C LEU A 49 2.28 -3.23 -14.40
N PRO A 50 1.26 -4.05 -14.75
CA PRO A 50 1.47 -5.19 -15.64
C PRO A 50 2.11 -4.77 -16.97
N GLY A 51 3.26 -5.38 -17.28
CA GLY A 51 4.03 -5.09 -18.49
C GLY A 51 5.06 -3.97 -18.36
N PHE A 52 5.14 -3.30 -17.20
CA PHE A 52 6.26 -2.41 -16.83
C PHE A 52 7.02 -2.94 -15.61
N SER A 53 6.32 -3.54 -14.64
CA SER A 53 6.92 -4.38 -13.61
C SER A 53 6.47 -5.84 -13.75
N HIS A 54 7.18 -6.74 -13.06
CA HIS A 54 6.81 -8.16 -12.97
C HIS A 54 5.71 -8.41 -11.92
N GLU A 55 5.23 -7.36 -11.25
CA GLU A 55 4.23 -7.48 -10.19
C GLU A 55 2.83 -7.64 -10.79
N THR A 56 2.00 -8.40 -10.07
CA THR A 56 0.57 -8.55 -10.37
C THR A 56 -0.25 -8.07 -9.18
N LEU A 57 -1.53 -7.75 -9.44
CA LEU A 57 -2.47 -7.39 -8.37
C LEU A 57 -2.60 -8.50 -7.32
N ASP A 58 -2.62 -9.76 -7.76
CA ASP A 58 -2.70 -10.92 -6.88
C ASP A 58 -1.44 -11.12 -6.04
N ALA A 59 -0.25 -10.91 -6.63
CA ALA A 59 1.00 -10.97 -5.87
C ALA A 59 1.04 -9.87 -4.80
N ALA A 60 0.62 -8.65 -5.14
CA ALA A 60 0.51 -7.55 -4.18
C ALA A 60 -0.47 -7.87 -3.05
N ARG A 61 -1.66 -8.43 -3.38
CA ARG A 61 -2.65 -8.85 -2.40
C ARG A 61 -2.09 -9.92 -1.45
N ALA A 62 -1.42 -10.94 -2.00
CA ALA A 62 -0.82 -12.00 -1.20
C ALA A 62 0.28 -11.46 -0.27
N ALA A 63 1.12 -10.56 -0.77
CA ALA A 63 2.15 -9.92 0.05
C ALA A 63 1.55 -9.10 1.21
N LEU A 64 0.50 -8.31 0.94
CA LEU A 64 -0.22 -7.55 1.98
C LEU A 64 -0.88 -8.46 3.02
N ALA A 65 -1.49 -9.58 2.58
CA ALA A 65 -2.10 -10.55 3.49
C ALA A 65 -1.06 -11.28 4.38
N SER A 66 0.19 -11.38 3.91
CA SER A 66 1.31 -11.98 4.66
C SER A 66 2.04 -11.00 5.58
N ALA A 67 1.64 -9.73 5.61
CA ALA A 67 2.25 -8.72 6.46
C ALA A 67 2.18 -9.14 7.94
N PRO A 68 3.31 -9.07 8.68
CA PRO A 68 3.32 -9.49 10.08
C PRO A 68 2.50 -8.51 10.91
N LEU A 69 1.56 -9.05 11.70
CA LEU A 69 0.78 -8.32 12.70
C LEU A 69 0.99 -8.95 14.10
N PRO A 70 0.98 -8.15 15.18
CA PRO A 70 0.84 -6.70 15.15
C PRO A 70 2.15 -6.01 14.71
N TRP A 71 2.01 -4.86 14.05
CA TRP A 71 3.13 -4.14 13.48
C TRP A 71 3.40 -2.87 14.27
N ALA A 72 4.57 -2.82 14.91
CA ALA A 72 5.04 -1.65 15.64
C ALA A 72 5.42 -0.55 14.63
N ALA A 73 4.71 0.58 14.68
CA ALA A 73 5.04 1.71 13.84
C ALA A 73 6.45 2.22 14.18
N PRO A 74 7.31 2.46 13.19
CA PRO A 74 8.64 2.93 13.48
C PRO A 74 8.60 4.37 14.01
N THR A 75 9.42 4.63 15.02
CA THR A 75 9.55 5.95 15.65
C THR A 75 10.29 6.89 14.69
N THR A 76 9.54 7.44 13.73
CA THR A 76 9.66 8.71 12.97
C THR A 76 11.00 9.18 12.42
N GLU A 77 12.12 9.05 13.12
CA GLU A 77 13.42 9.54 12.66
C GLU A 77 14.12 8.54 11.73
N ARG A 78 13.73 7.26 11.77
CA ARG A 78 14.37 6.17 11.00
C ARG A 78 13.35 5.22 10.38
N PHE A 79 12.25 5.77 9.87
CA PHE A 79 11.16 5.00 9.24
C PHE A 79 11.71 4.02 8.18
N GLU A 80 12.57 4.50 7.27
CA GLU A 80 13.14 3.69 6.19
C GLU A 80 14.07 2.56 6.67
N GLU A 81 14.72 2.73 7.82
CA GLU A 81 15.65 1.74 8.39
C GLU A 81 14.92 0.61 9.12
N THR A 82 13.69 0.87 9.57
CA THR A 82 12.96 0.00 10.49
C THR A 82 11.66 -0.53 9.91
N PHE A 83 11.22 -0.01 8.76
CA PHE A 83 10.05 -0.51 8.05
C PHE A 83 10.37 -1.81 7.30
N PRO A 84 9.81 -2.97 7.71
CA PRO A 84 10.06 -4.21 7.00
C PRO A 84 9.45 -4.13 5.60
N ARG A 85 10.31 -4.35 4.60
CA ARG A 85 9.90 -4.34 3.20
C ARG A 85 9.18 -5.63 2.86
N LEU A 86 8.02 -5.52 2.22
CA LEU A 86 7.35 -6.67 1.63
C LEU A 86 8.04 -7.07 0.33
N ALA A 87 7.94 -8.35 -0.05
CA ALA A 87 8.58 -8.88 -1.25
C ALA A 87 8.07 -8.26 -2.57
N VAL A 88 6.86 -7.70 -2.54
CA VAL A 88 6.23 -7.03 -3.68
C VAL A 88 6.36 -5.51 -3.51
N PRO A 89 7.10 -4.80 -4.37
CA PRO A 89 7.38 -3.37 -4.22
C PRO A 89 6.14 -2.50 -4.01
N SER A 90 5.10 -2.67 -4.81
CA SER A 90 3.84 -1.92 -4.71
C SER A 90 3.12 -2.20 -3.38
N ALA A 91 3.15 -3.43 -2.88
CA ALA A 91 2.62 -3.76 -1.55
C ALA A 91 3.44 -3.09 -0.43
N SER A 92 4.77 -3.12 -0.54
CA SER A 92 5.65 -2.47 0.45
C SER A 92 5.42 -0.96 0.49
N PHE A 93 5.28 -0.33 -0.68
CA PHE A 93 4.99 1.09 -0.80
C PHE A 93 3.60 1.46 -0.24
N ALA A 94 2.58 0.65 -0.52
CA ALA A 94 1.23 0.84 0.02
C ALA A 94 1.21 0.77 1.55
N MET A 95 1.95 -0.17 2.13
CA MET A 95 2.09 -0.27 3.58
C MET A 95 2.84 0.95 4.13
N GLU A 96 3.97 1.34 3.54
CA GLU A 96 4.75 2.51 3.98
C GLU A 96 3.89 3.78 3.99
N THR A 97 3.14 4.02 2.92
CA THR A 97 2.25 5.19 2.81
C THR A 97 1.10 5.14 3.81
N ALA A 98 0.47 3.97 4.00
CA ALA A 98 -0.59 3.80 5.00
C ALA A 98 -0.11 4.08 6.44
N PHE A 99 1.10 3.67 6.77
CA PHE A 99 1.71 3.96 8.07
C PHE A 99 2.04 5.45 8.24
N ARG A 100 2.53 6.11 7.19
CA ARG A 100 2.83 7.54 7.22
C ARG A 100 1.56 8.38 7.35
N ASP A 101 0.49 8.00 6.65
CA ASP A 101 -0.82 8.63 6.77
C ASP A 101 -1.40 8.49 8.18
N TRP A 102 -1.38 7.26 8.74
CA TRP A 102 -1.77 7.03 10.13
C TRP A 102 -0.96 7.90 11.11
N TRP A 103 0.37 7.93 10.94
CA TRP A 103 1.25 8.68 11.83
C TRP A 103 0.99 10.20 11.75
N SER A 104 0.82 10.71 10.52
CA SER A 104 0.47 12.10 10.23
C SER A 104 -0.80 12.52 10.99
N VAL A 105 -1.87 11.73 10.87
CA VAL A 105 -3.13 11.96 11.58
C VAL A 105 -2.94 11.91 13.10
N ALA A 106 -2.24 10.90 13.61
CA ALA A 106 -2.01 10.73 15.05
C ALA A 106 -1.19 11.86 15.69
N HIS A 107 -0.36 12.56 14.91
CA HIS A 107 0.55 13.60 15.41
C HIS A 107 0.22 15.02 14.90
N GLY A 108 -0.84 15.17 14.10
CA GLY A 108 -1.25 16.46 13.54
C GLY A 108 -0.18 17.10 12.63
N LYS A 109 0.57 16.29 11.88
CA LYS A 109 1.65 16.72 10.98
C LYS A 109 1.36 16.30 9.55
N PRO A 110 1.66 17.11 8.51
CA PRO A 110 1.54 16.68 7.13
C PRO A 110 2.56 15.60 6.75
#